data_AF-A0A7S0E3B3-F1
#
_entry.id   AF-A0A7S0E3B3-F1
#
_cell.length_a   1.000
_cell.length_b   1.000
_cell.length_c   1.000
_cell.angle_alpha   90.00
_cell.angle_beta   90.00
_cell.angle_gamma   90.00
#
_symmetry.space_group_name_H-M   'P 1'
#
loop_
_entity.id
_entity.type
_entity.pdbx_description
1 polymer ?
#
loop_
_entity_poly.entity_id
_entity_poly.type
_entity_poly.pdbx_seq_one_letter_code
_entity_poly.pdbx_strand_id
1 'polypeptide(L)'
;HEWKNPSASGKVTLRTSGWLTEEDNILASSAVLSSSYDAPLSWFSVELPAGVWLRPTHYLLRHGYNTSSNAMSHWVLEGSVDGETWETLRRHEEDKSLHERFAVKV
;
A
#
# COMPACT_ATOMS: atom_id res chain seq x y z
N HIS A 1 14.01 18.87 12.69
CA HIS A 1 13.40 17.70 13.36
C HIS A 1 13.84 16.44 12.64
N GLU A 2 14.21 15.40 13.38
CA GLU A 2 14.53 14.08 12.83
C GLU A 2 13.23 13.37 12.39
N TRP A 3 13.27 12.68 11.25
CA TRP A 3 12.11 11.93 10.76
C TRP A 3 11.84 10.72 11.68
N LYS A 4 10.55 10.42 11.88
CA LYS A 4 10.09 9.19 12.54
C LYS A 4 8.96 8.60 11.72
N ASN A 5 8.93 7.28 11.61
CA ASN A 5 7.86 6.57 10.92
C ASN A 5 6.49 6.98 11.49
N PRO A 6 5.50 7.34 10.65
CA PRO A 6 4.16 7.71 11.10
C PRO A 6 3.46 6.64 11.97
N SER A 7 3.61 5.35 11.67
CA SER A 7 3.03 4.27 12.50
C SER A 7 3.75 4.19 13.85
N ALA A 8 5.08 4.13 13.84
CA ALA A 8 5.90 4.05 15.06
C ALA A 8 5.77 5.29 15.96
N SER A 9 5.38 6.45 15.40
CA SER A 9 5.11 7.67 16.16
C SER A 9 3.65 7.83 16.61
N GLY A 10 2.79 6.85 16.33
CA GLY A 10 1.37 6.86 16.70
C GLY A 10 0.53 7.89 15.96
N LYS A 11 1.03 8.42 14.83
CA LYS A 11 0.30 9.42 14.02
C LYS A 11 -0.73 8.79 13.11
N VAL A 12 -0.49 7.55 12.69
CA VAL A 12 -1.41 6.73 11.90
C VAL A 12 -1.42 5.33 12.50
N THR A 13 -2.48 4.56 12.25
CA THR A 13 -2.49 3.12 12.55
C THR A 13 -2.28 2.36 11.25
N LEU A 14 -1.19 1.59 11.19
CA LEU A 14 -0.91 0.66 10.10
C LEU A 14 -1.43 -0.72 10.49
N ARG A 15 -2.14 -1.38 9.59
CA ARG A 15 -2.57 -2.77 9.75
C ARG A 15 -2.18 -3.53 8.48
N THR A 16 -1.80 -4.79 8.63
CA THR A 16 -1.47 -5.64 7.48
C THR A 16 -2.09 -7.02 7.63
N SER A 17 -2.20 -7.71 6.50
CA SER A 17 -2.44 -9.15 6.43
C SER A 17 -1.55 -9.73 5.34
N GLY A 18 -0.84 -10.81 5.66
CA GLY A 18 0.06 -11.46 4.72
C GLY A 18 1.28 -10.63 4.34
N TRP A 19 1.82 -9.79 5.23
CA TRP A 19 3.05 -9.03 4.97
C TRP A 19 4.31 -9.85 5.28
N LEU A 20 5.30 -9.82 4.39
CA LEU A 20 6.54 -10.63 4.51
C LEU A 20 7.69 -9.84 5.15
N THR A 21 7.83 -8.57 4.78
CA THR A 21 8.87 -7.68 5.35
C THR A 21 8.38 -7.01 6.63
N GLU A 22 9.24 -6.25 7.31
CA GLU A 22 8.84 -5.36 8.39
C GLU A 22 7.66 -4.46 7.94
N GLU A 23 6.56 -4.45 8.70
CA GLU A 23 5.33 -3.73 8.31
C GLU A 23 5.60 -2.23 8.15
N ASP A 24 6.42 -1.67 9.04
CA ASP A 24 6.80 -0.26 9.03
C ASP A 24 7.50 0.17 7.72
N ASN A 25 8.05 -0.76 6.93
CA ASN A 25 8.63 -0.45 5.62
C ASN A 25 7.61 0.15 4.64
N ILE A 26 6.31 -0.14 4.81
CA ILE A 26 5.22 0.46 4.01
C ILE A 26 5.25 2.00 4.09
N LEU A 27 5.63 2.54 5.26
CA LEU A 27 5.60 3.97 5.57
C LEU A 27 7.00 4.58 5.73
N ALA A 28 8.03 3.92 5.18
CA ALA A 28 9.40 4.39 5.25
C ALA A 28 9.63 5.70 4.47
N SER A 29 10.58 6.52 4.93
CA SER A 29 10.98 7.78 4.25
C SER A 29 12.01 7.58 3.14
N SER A 30 12.52 6.37 2.96
CA SER A 30 13.52 6.02 1.96
C SER A 30 13.10 4.75 1.23
N ALA A 31 13.69 4.50 0.06
CA ALA A 31 13.47 3.25 -0.68
C ALA A 31 13.95 2.06 0.16
N VAL A 32 13.01 1.24 0.62
CA VAL A 32 13.24 -0.01 1.34
C VAL A 32 12.40 -1.11 0.70
N LEU A 33 12.84 -2.36 0.83
CA LEU A 33 12.06 -3.49 0.38
C LEU A 33 10.80 -3.61 1.23
N SER A 34 9.64 -3.61 0.57
CA SER A 34 8.35 -3.85 1.20
C SER A 34 7.55 -4.80 0.32
N SER A 35 7.14 -5.95 0.88
CA SER A 35 6.43 -6.98 0.12
C SER A 35 5.50 -7.79 1.01
N SER A 36 4.38 -8.23 0.42
CA SER A 36 3.55 -9.29 0.97
C SER A 36 4.15 -10.67 0.67
N TYR A 37 3.57 -11.71 1.26
CA TYR A 37 3.68 -13.06 0.74
C TYR A 37 2.99 -13.16 -0.62
N ASP A 38 3.38 -14.16 -1.41
CA ASP A 38 2.62 -14.61 -2.58
C ASP A 38 1.40 -15.43 -2.11
N ALA A 39 0.45 -14.72 -1.49
CA ALA A 39 -0.75 -15.29 -0.91
C ALA A 39 -1.97 -14.42 -1.29
N PRO A 40 -3.11 -15.06 -1.62
CA PRO A 40 -4.32 -14.32 -1.94
C PRO A 40 -4.77 -13.52 -0.71
N LEU A 41 -5.42 -12.38 -0.98
CA LEU A 41 -6.01 -11.52 0.05
C LEU A 41 -4.98 -10.90 1.02
N SER A 42 -3.72 -10.77 0.62
CA SER A 42 -2.77 -9.93 1.35
C SER A 42 -3.14 -8.46 1.18
N TRP A 43 -3.11 -7.68 2.27
CA TRP A 43 -3.50 -6.27 2.25
C TRP A 43 -2.74 -5.47 3.31
N PHE A 44 -2.75 -4.15 3.16
CA PHE A 44 -2.43 -3.23 4.23
C PHE A 44 -3.44 -2.07 4.23
N SER A 45 -3.64 -1.47 5.39
CA SER A 45 -4.48 -0.28 5.54
C SER A 45 -3.80 0.75 6.43
N VAL A 46 -4.08 2.02 6.15
CA VAL A 46 -3.56 3.16 6.89
C VAL A 46 -4.74 3.97 7.40
N GLU A 47 -4.94 3.96 8.71
CA GLU A 47 -5.92 4.78 9.40
C GLU A 47 -5.33 6.16 9.67
N LEU A 48 -6.00 7.20 9.19
CA LEU A 48 -5.59 8.59 9.41
C LEU A 48 -5.97 9.05 10.82
N PRO A 49 -5.25 10.02 11.41
CA PRO A 49 -5.59 10.52 12.73
C PRO A 49 -6.98 11.17 12.74
N ALA A 50 -7.65 11.09 13.89
CA ALA A 50 -8.99 11.63 14.08
C ALA A 50 -9.11 13.09 13.61
N GLY A 51 -10.16 13.39 12.86
CA GLY A 51 -10.41 14.72 12.27
C GLY A 51 -9.68 14.98 10.96
N VAL A 52 -8.82 14.07 10.49
CA VAL A 52 -8.20 14.14 9.16
C VAL A 52 -9.01 13.28 8.19
N TRP A 53 -9.49 13.91 7.12
CA TRP A 53 -10.23 13.24 6.06
C TRP A 53 -9.46 13.36 4.74
N LEU A 54 -9.47 12.29 3.96
CA LEU A 54 -8.91 12.27 2.62
C LEU A 54 -10.04 12.07 1.61
N ARG A 55 -10.01 12.83 0.53
CA ARG A 55 -10.80 12.55 -0.68
C ARG A 55 -9.82 12.10 -1.77
N PRO A 56 -9.57 10.78 -1.92
CA PRO A 56 -8.66 10.29 -2.93
C PRO A 56 -9.15 10.68 -4.33
N THR A 57 -8.29 11.33 -5.11
CA THR A 57 -8.57 11.64 -6.53
C THR A 57 -7.65 10.86 -7.46
N HIS A 58 -6.47 10.52 -6.97
CA HIS A 58 -5.42 9.81 -7.68
C HIS A 58 -4.64 8.96 -6.67
N TYR A 59 -4.03 7.89 -7.14
CA TYR A 59 -3.06 7.12 -6.38
C TYR A 59 -1.99 6.59 -7.33
N LEU A 60 -0.84 6.23 -6.78
CA LEU A 60 0.26 5.66 -7.54
C LEU A 60 0.66 4.35 -6.86
N LEU A 61 0.98 3.33 -7.65
CA LEU A 61 1.59 2.10 -7.16
C LEU A 61 2.86 1.82 -7.96
N ARG A 62 3.98 1.56 -7.28
CA ARG A 62 5.28 1.33 -7.91
C ARG A 62 5.77 -0.09 -7.63
N HIS A 63 6.23 -0.76 -8.67
CA HIS A 63 6.99 -2.00 -8.55
C HIS A 63 8.43 -1.71 -8.12
N GLY A 64 8.90 -2.43 -7.11
CA GLY A 64 10.21 -2.20 -6.49
C GLY A 64 11.39 -2.84 -7.21
N TYR A 65 11.15 -3.65 -8.25
CA TYR A 65 12.16 -4.55 -8.80
C TYR A 65 12.48 -4.28 -10.28
N ASN A 66 13.65 -4.75 -10.73
CA ASN A 66 14.14 -4.54 -12.10
C ASN A 66 13.65 -5.59 -13.11
N THR A 67 12.90 -6.59 -12.65
CA THR A 67 12.24 -7.60 -13.48
C THR A 67 10.74 -7.60 -13.18
N SER A 68 9.94 -8.26 -14.00
CA SER A 68 8.52 -8.48 -13.75
C SER A 68 8.24 -9.50 -12.63
N SER A 69 9.26 -10.13 -12.04
CA SER A 69 9.05 -11.10 -10.97
C SER A 69 8.43 -10.39 -9.77
N ASN A 70 7.38 -10.99 -9.21
CA ASN A 70 6.61 -10.46 -8.08
C ASN A 70 5.86 -9.15 -8.39
N ALA A 71 5.75 -8.76 -9.67
CA ALA A 71 4.88 -7.67 -10.06
C ALA A 71 3.42 -8.08 -9.83
N MET A 72 2.68 -7.23 -9.13
CA MET A 72 1.27 -7.44 -8.86
C MET A 72 0.44 -7.22 -10.12
N SER A 73 -0.51 -8.11 -10.38
CA SER A 73 -1.43 -8.02 -11.54
C SER A 73 -2.91 -7.94 -11.14
N HIS A 74 -3.26 -8.28 -9.89
CA HIS A 74 -4.61 -8.16 -9.35
C HIS A 74 -4.57 -7.43 -8.02
N TRP A 75 -5.32 -6.34 -7.90
CA TRP A 75 -5.47 -5.61 -6.64
C TRP A 75 -6.71 -4.73 -6.63
N VAL A 76 -7.11 -4.32 -5.43
CA VAL A 76 -8.22 -3.40 -5.21
C VAL A 76 -7.72 -2.25 -4.35
N LEU A 77 -7.99 -1.02 -4.77
CA LEU A 77 -7.88 0.15 -3.90
C LEU A 77 -9.24 0.37 -3.25
N GLU A 78 -9.26 0.39 -1.92
CA GLU A 78 -10.46 0.58 -1.13
C GLU A 78 -10.32 1.78 -0.19
N GLY A 79 -11.46 2.33 0.23
CA GLY A 79 -11.53 3.38 1.24
C GLY A 79 -12.63 3.07 2.24
N SER A 80 -12.45 3.54 3.47
CA SER A 80 -13.41 3.36 4.55
C SER A 80 -13.48 4.62 5.41
N VAL A 81 -14.65 4.88 5.99
CA VAL A 81 -14.91 5.98 6.92
C VAL A 81 -15.02 5.52 8.38
N ASP A 82 -15.15 4.21 8.60
CA ASP A 82 -15.39 3.57 9.90
C ASP A 82 -14.35 2.47 10.24
N GLY A 83 -13.53 2.06 9.28
CA GLY A 83 -12.58 0.96 9.40
C GLY A 83 -13.21 -0.44 9.29
N GLU A 84 -14.53 -0.53 9.17
CA GLU A 84 -15.29 -1.78 9.15
C GLU A 84 -15.90 -2.06 7.77
N THR A 85 -16.50 -1.03 7.18
CA THR A 85 -17.10 -1.09 5.85
C THR A 85 -16.17 -0.44 4.84
N TRP A 86 -15.85 -1.18 3.78
CA TRP A 86 -14.91 -0.74 2.75
C TRP A 86 -15.60 -0.59 1.41
N GLU A 87 -15.37 0.55 0.75
CA GLU A 87 -15.83 0.82 -0.60
C GLU A 87 -14.69 0.62 -1.59
N THR A 88 -14.94 -0.14 -2.66
CA THR A 88 -13.99 -0.25 -3.77
C THR A 88 -13.92 1.08 -4.53
N LEU A 89 -12.76 1.74 -4.48
CA LEU A 89 -12.47 2.96 -5.23
C LEU A 89 -11.92 2.65 -6.63
N ARG A 90 -11.11 1.59 -6.75
CA ARG A 90 -10.64 1.07 -8.04
C ARG A 90 -10.31 -0.41 -7.96
N ARG A 91 -10.65 -1.17 -9.00
CA ARG A 91 -10.31 -2.60 -9.15
C ARG A 91 -9.38 -2.80 -10.36
N HIS A 92 -8.38 -3.65 -10.18
CA HIS A 92 -7.41 -4.05 -11.19
C HIS A 92 -7.41 -5.57 -11.31
N GLU A 93 -7.61 -6.06 -12.53
CA GLU A 93 -7.63 -7.48 -12.86
C GLU A 93 -6.76 -7.70 -14.08
N GLU A 94 -5.85 -8.67 -13.99
CA GLU A 94 -4.87 -8.99 -15.05
C GLU A 94 -4.09 -7.75 -15.55
N ASP A 95 -3.88 -6.78 -14.66
CA ASP A 95 -3.26 -5.50 -15.00
C ASP A 95 -1.74 -5.66 -15.13
N LYS A 96 -1.23 -5.48 -16.35
CA LYS A 96 0.19 -5.66 -16.68
C LYS A 96 1.01 -4.37 -16.58
N SER A 97 0.42 -3.27 -16.09
CA SER A 97 1.10 -1.97 -16.01
C SER A 97 2.32 -1.95 -15.09
N LEU A 98 2.44 -2.93 -14.19
CA LEU A 98 3.59 -3.06 -13.28
C LEU A 98 4.68 -4.03 -13.76
N HIS A 99 4.53 -4.64 -14.95
CA HIS A 99 5.46 -5.68 -15.43
C HIS A 99 6.80 -5.14 -15.95
N GLU A 100 6.91 -3.83 -16.20
CA GLU A 100 8.17 -3.21 -16.60
C GLU A 100 9.10 -2.97 -15.39
N ARG A 101 10.40 -2.82 -15.67
CA ARG A 101 11.40 -2.52 -14.63
C ARG A 101 11.01 -1.24 -13.87
N PHE A 102 10.89 -1.35 -12.55
CA PHE A 102 10.54 -0.22 -11.67
C PHE A 102 9.27 0.55 -12.10
N ALA A 103 8.32 -0.15 -12.73
CA ALA A 103 7.10 0.43 -13.29
C ALA A 103 6.25 1.16 -12.24
N VAL A 104 5.49 2.14 -12.70
CA VAL A 104 4.54 2.90 -11.89
C VAL A 104 3.19 2.90 -12.58
N LYS A 105 2.15 2.50 -11.85
CA LYS A 105 0.75 2.69 -12.24
C LYS A 105 0.23 3.99 -11.64
N VAL A 106 -0.35 4.83 -12.50
CA VAL A 106 -1.06 6.08 -12.19
C VAL A 106 -2.57 5.92 -12.32
#